data_AF-A0A953LRH2-F1
#
_entry.id   AF-A0A953LRH2-F1
#
_cell.length_a   1.000
_cell.length_b   1.000
_cell.length_c   1.000
_cell.angle_alpha   90.00
_cell.angle_beta   90.00
_cell.angle_gamma   90.00
#
_symmetry.space_group_name_H-M   'P 1'
#
loop_
_entity.id
_entity.type
_entity.pdbx_description
1 polymer ?
#
loop_
_entity_poly.entity_id
_entity_poly.type
_entity_poly.pdbx_seq_one_letter_code
_entity_poly.pdbx_strand_id
1 'polypeptide(L)'
;MSRQKENHKAPVVANPAATWKAVHDVTEAGIDPLGIAAPISHAQMAWMMHPLELAELGAKFSGDLMAFTWHAWNRALGLPSEDPIKPHADDTRFADQVWKDSATWDIVKEWYLLLTHNVQDALYETPALSGKERRRAAFWWRKWLNAMAPTNFLLTNPVAMAKAAETNGESLV
;
A
#
# COMPACT_ATOMS: atom_id res chain seq x y z
N MET A 1 4.71 72.87 8.42
CA MET A 1 5.37 71.64 7.91
C MET A 1 5.22 70.57 8.99
N SER A 2 4.29 69.63 8.82
CA SER A 2 3.87 68.71 9.89
C SER A 2 3.61 67.31 9.35
N ARG A 3 4.47 66.39 9.82
CA ARG A 3 4.29 64.93 10.05
C ARG A 3 3.96 64.01 8.88
N GLN A 4 4.98 63.26 8.46
CA GLN A 4 4.87 61.86 8.03
C GLN A 4 4.02 61.06 9.04
N LYS A 5 3.11 60.22 8.53
CA LYS A 5 2.63 59.03 9.23
C LYS A 5 2.97 57.82 8.37
N GLU A 6 4.11 57.22 8.65
CA GLU A 6 4.39 55.83 8.27
C GLU A 6 3.42 54.93 9.05
N ASN A 7 2.48 54.32 8.35
CA ASN A 7 1.73 53.19 8.88
C ASN A 7 2.62 51.94 8.82
N HIS A 8 3.52 51.82 9.80
CA HIS A 8 4.19 50.56 10.10
C HIS A 8 3.14 49.60 10.67
N LYS A 9 2.56 48.75 9.80
CA LYS A 9 1.85 47.56 10.28
C LYS A 9 2.88 46.65 10.93
N ALA A 10 2.85 46.59 12.26
CA ALA A 10 3.67 45.68 13.04
C ALA A 10 3.53 44.24 12.50
N PRO A 11 4.63 43.47 12.40
CA PRO A 11 4.51 42.07 12.05
C PRO A 11 3.71 41.39 13.18
N VAL A 12 2.60 40.76 12.80
CA VAL A 12 1.80 39.93 13.70
C VAL A 12 2.75 38.91 14.31
N VAL A 13 2.96 38.99 15.61
CA VAL A 13 3.78 38.03 16.36
C VAL A 13 3.14 36.67 16.15
N ALA A 14 3.81 35.81 15.36
CA ALA A 14 3.38 34.44 15.17
C ALA A 14 3.28 33.79 16.55
N ASN A 15 2.13 33.19 16.83
CA ASN A 15 1.89 32.42 18.06
C ASN A 15 3.12 31.52 18.30
N PRO A 16 3.76 31.55 19.49
CA PRO A 16 4.93 30.73 19.78
C PRO A 16 4.73 29.26 19.42
N ALA A 17 3.52 28.71 19.65
CA ALA A 17 3.19 27.34 19.26
C ALA A 17 3.19 27.12 17.74
N ALA A 18 2.81 28.12 16.95
CA ALA A 18 2.84 28.06 15.49
C ALA A 18 4.28 28.17 14.96
N THR A 19 5.13 28.99 15.58
CA THR A 19 6.56 29.08 15.24
C THR A 19 7.29 27.79 15.56
N TRP A 20 7.03 27.20 16.74
CA TRP A 20 7.59 25.90 17.11
C TRP A 20 7.13 24.77 16.19
N LYS A 21 5.85 24.76 15.82
CA LYS A 21 5.32 23.82 14.83
C LYS A 21 5.97 23.99 13.46
N ALA A 22 6.16 25.21 13.00
CA ALA A 22 6.82 25.47 11.71
C ALA A 22 8.29 25.01 11.71
N VAL A 23 9.02 25.23 12.80
CA VAL A 23 10.41 24.73 12.95
C VAL A 23 10.45 23.21 13.01
N HIS A 24 9.53 22.58 13.74
CA HIS A 24 9.38 21.13 13.75
C HIS A 24 9.08 20.58 12.34
N ASP A 25 8.08 21.14 11.65
CA ASP A 25 7.65 20.71 10.32
C ASP A 25 8.79 20.87 9.27
N VAL A 26 9.60 21.95 9.36
CA VAL A 26 10.77 22.16 8.48
C VAL A 26 11.90 21.18 8.78
N THR A 27 12.12 20.86 10.06
CA THR A 27 13.16 19.91 10.48
C THR A 27 12.76 18.49 10.08
N GLU A 28 11.49 18.12 10.27
CA GLU A 28 10.91 16.84 9.83
C GLU A 28 10.99 16.71 8.30
N ALA A 29 10.68 17.77 7.55
CA ALA A 29 10.84 17.78 6.09
C ALA A 29 12.31 17.72 5.62
N GLY A 30 13.27 18.13 6.45
CA GLY A 30 14.70 17.99 6.14
C GLY A 30 15.23 16.57 6.32
N ILE A 31 14.69 15.82 7.29
CA ILE A 31 15.09 14.44 7.62
C ILE A 31 14.31 13.43 6.78
N ASP A 32 13.02 13.68 6.56
CA ASP A 32 12.10 12.83 5.81
C ASP A 32 11.28 13.69 4.82
N PRO A 33 11.89 14.14 3.72
CA PRO A 33 11.27 15.07 2.77
C PRO A 33 9.99 14.54 2.11
N LEU A 34 9.82 13.21 2.06
CA LEU A 34 8.62 12.56 1.54
C LEU A 34 7.63 12.16 2.67
N GLY A 35 8.08 12.20 3.92
CA GLY A 35 7.37 11.73 5.12
C GLY A 35 7.00 10.26 5.05
N ILE A 36 7.94 9.43 4.59
CA ILE A 36 7.81 7.98 4.45
C ILE A 36 8.40 7.27 5.68
N ALA A 37 9.56 7.72 6.15
CA ALA A 37 10.33 7.05 7.19
C ALA A 37 9.66 7.16 8.58
N ALA A 38 9.23 8.36 8.98
CA ALA A 38 8.70 8.57 10.33
C ALA A 38 7.43 7.74 10.62
N PRO A 39 6.41 7.71 9.74
CA PRO A 39 5.22 6.87 9.96
C PRO A 39 5.53 5.37 9.99
N ILE A 40 6.51 4.90 9.21
CA ILE A 40 6.93 3.49 9.19
C ILE A 40 7.60 3.12 10.53
N SER A 41 8.51 3.96 11.02
CA SER A 41 9.16 3.74 12.32
C SER A 41 8.15 3.77 13.48
N HIS A 42 7.18 4.67 13.45
CA HIS A 42 6.10 4.71 14.45
C HIS A 42 5.21 3.47 14.38
N ALA A 43 4.84 3.03 13.18
CA ALA A 43 4.06 1.80 13.00
C ALA A 43 4.82 0.56 13.51
N GLN A 44 6.11 0.45 13.20
CA GLN A 44 6.95 -0.63 13.69
C GLN A 44 7.03 -0.64 15.22
N MET A 45 7.25 0.53 15.84
CA MET A 45 7.30 0.65 17.29
C MET A 45 5.94 0.31 17.92
N ALA A 46 4.83 0.76 17.33
CA ALA A 46 3.50 0.40 17.78
C ALA A 46 3.30 -1.12 17.79
N TRP A 47 3.62 -1.82 16.71
CA TRP A 47 3.50 -3.28 16.67
C TRP A 47 4.37 -3.98 17.72
N MET A 48 5.60 -3.51 17.96
CA MET A 48 6.47 -4.08 18.99
C MET A 48 5.94 -3.86 20.42
N MET A 49 5.24 -2.75 20.66
CA MET A 49 4.66 -2.42 21.96
C MET A 49 3.27 -3.04 22.20
N HIS A 50 2.70 -3.67 21.17
CA HIS A 50 1.37 -4.29 21.17
C HIS A 50 1.46 -5.78 20.75
N PRO A 51 2.10 -6.63 21.59
CA PRO A 51 2.44 -8.01 21.20
C PRO A 51 1.23 -8.93 21.02
N LEU A 52 0.10 -8.64 21.67
CA LEU A 52 -1.13 -9.44 21.51
C LEU A 52 -1.78 -9.16 20.16
N GLU A 53 -1.92 -7.88 19.81
CA GLU A 53 -2.44 -7.45 18.51
C GLU A 53 -1.54 -7.94 17.38
N LEU A 54 -0.21 -7.92 17.58
CA LEU A 54 0.74 -8.48 16.63
C LEU A 54 0.56 -10.00 16.45
N ALA A 55 0.30 -10.74 17.54
CA ALA A 55 0.03 -12.17 17.48
C ALA A 55 -1.29 -12.48 16.76
N GLU A 56 -2.33 -11.68 16.97
CA GLU A 56 -3.61 -11.79 16.25
C GLU A 56 -3.42 -11.56 14.74
N LEU A 57 -2.68 -10.51 14.36
CA LEU A 57 -2.32 -10.25 12.97
C LEU A 57 -1.55 -11.44 12.37
N GLY A 58 -0.58 -11.99 13.11
CA GLY A 58 0.18 -13.17 12.69
C GLY A 58 -0.68 -14.43 12.54
N ALA A 59 -1.65 -14.64 13.42
CA ALA A 59 -2.59 -15.76 13.35
C ALA A 59 -3.49 -15.65 12.11
N LYS A 60 -4.00 -14.44 11.83
CA LYS A 60 -4.79 -14.16 10.62
C LYS A 60 -3.98 -14.43 9.35
N PHE A 61 -2.77 -13.86 9.25
CA PHE A 61 -1.88 -14.10 8.12
C PHE A 61 -1.55 -15.59 7.92
N SER A 62 -1.31 -16.33 9.01
CA SER A 62 -1.08 -17.77 8.96
C SER A 62 -2.30 -18.53 8.39
N GLY A 63 -3.50 -18.16 8.81
CA GLY A 63 -4.75 -18.74 8.28
C GLY A 63 -4.90 -18.49 6.77
N ASP A 64 -4.69 -17.25 6.33
CA ASP A 64 -4.75 -16.90 4.91
C ASP A 64 -3.66 -17.61 4.10
N LEU A 65 -2.44 -17.73 4.64
CA LEU A 65 -1.34 -18.45 4.01
C LEU A 65 -1.62 -19.94 3.87
N MET A 66 -2.26 -20.57 4.87
CA MET A 66 -2.69 -21.96 4.79
C MET A 66 -3.76 -22.14 3.71
N ALA A 67 -4.75 -21.24 3.64
CA ALA A 67 -5.79 -21.27 2.62
C ALA A 67 -5.21 -21.09 1.21
N PHE A 68 -4.29 -20.13 1.04
CA PHE A 68 -3.53 -19.94 -0.21
C PHE A 68 -2.75 -21.21 -0.59
N THR A 69 -2.00 -21.78 0.37
CA THR A 69 -1.19 -22.97 0.11
C THR A 69 -2.07 -24.13 -0.35
N TRP A 70 -3.18 -24.38 0.34
CA TRP A 70 -4.15 -25.40 -0.04
C TRP A 70 -4.70 -25.16 -1.46
N HIS A 71 -5.11 -23.93 -1.76
CA HIS A 71 -5.58 -23.55 -3.09
C HIS A 71 -4.49 -23.80 -4.15
N ALA A 72 -3.26 -23.33 -3.93
CA ALA A 72 -2.16 -23.48 -4.87
C ALA A 72 -1.83 -24.96 -5.14
N TRP A 73 -1.85 -25.82 -4.12
CA TRP A 73 -1.68 -27.26 -4.30
C TRP A 73 -2.79 -27.88 -5.15
N ASN A 74 -4.05 -27.55 -4.87
CA ASN A 74 -5.17 -28.05 -5.67
C ASN A 74 -5.06 -27.62 -7.14
N ARG A 75 -4.81 -26.33 -7.39
CA ARG A 75 -4.67 -25.80 -8.75
C ARG A 75 -3.48 -26.43 -9.48
N ALA A 76 -2.35 -26.60 -8.81
CA ALA A 76 -1.17 -27.27 -9.39
C ALA A 76 -1.42 -28.74 -9.75
N LEU A 77 -2.30 -29.43 -9.00
CA LEU A 77 -2.75 -30.80 -9.29
C LEU A 77 -3.90 -30.86 -10.31
N GLY A 78 -4.35 -29.73 -10.85
CA GLY A 78 -5.48 -29.65 -11.78
C GLY A 78 -6.85 -29.86 -11.12
N LEU A 79 -6.92 -29.79 -9.79
CA LEU A 79 -8.17 -29.87 -9.04
C LEU A 79 -8.87 -28.51 -9.01
N PRO A 80 -10.22 -28.48 -8.99
CA PRO A 80 -10.94 -27.25 -8.76
C PRO A 80 -10.69 -26.76 -7.32
N SER A 81 -10.53 -25.44 -7.17
CA SER A 81 -10.45 -24.77 -5.88
C SER A 81 -11.10 -23.41 -6.02
N GLU A 82 -11.90 -23.01 -5.02
CA GLU A 82 -12.37 -21.62 -4.95
C GLU A 82 -11.20 -20.70 -4.54
N ASP A 83 -11.22 -19.48 -5.06
CA ASP A 83 -10.30 -18.40 -4.68
C ASP A 83 -10.44 -18.11 -3.18
N PRO A 84 -9.41 -18.36 -2.35
CA PRO A 84 -9.47 -18.04 -0.93
C PRO A 84 -9.57 -16.54 -0.69
N ILE A 85 -9.01 -15.71 -1.59
CA ILE A 85 -8.98 -14.25 -1.43
C ILE A 85 -9.55 -13.61 -2.68
N LYS A 86 -10.71 -12.96 -2.55
CA LYS A 86 -11.37 -12.30 -3.68
C LYS A 86 -10.79 -10.90 -3.88
N PRO A 87 -10.50 -10.48 -5.14
CA PRO A 87 -10.21 -9.09 -5.42
C PRO A 87 -11.31 -8.17 -4.91
N HIS A 88 -10.95 -6.95 -4.51
CA HIS A 88 -11.95 -5.92 -4.28
C HIS A 88 -12.77 -5.67 -5.55
N ALA A 89 -14.04 -5.29 -5.39
CA ALA A 89 -14.97 -5.13 -6.52
C ALA A 89 -14.53 -4.05 -7.54
N ASP A 90 -13.70 -3.11 -7.10
CA ASP A 90 -13.11 -2.04 -7.90
C ASP A 90 -11.74 -2.41 -8.50
N ASP A 91 -11.19 -3.59 -8.18
CA ASP A 91 -9.92 -4.06 -8.73
C ASP A 91 -10.10 -4.74 -10.10
N THR A 92 -9.93 -3.96 -11.16
CA THR A 92 -10.09 -4.43 -12.54
C THR A 92 -8.87 -5.20 -13.09
N ARG A 93 -7.76 -5.30 -12.33
CA ARG A 93 -6.50 -5.89 -12.81
C ARG A 93 -6.62 -7.37 -13.14
N PHE A 94 -7.51 -8.07 -12.43
CA PHE A 94 -7.72 -9.52 -12.55
C PHE A 94 -9.06 -9.85 -13.24
N ALA A 95 -9.57 -8.95 -14.09
CA ALA A 95 -10.86 -9.09 -14.75
C ALA A 95 -10.86 -10.14 -15.89
N ASP A 96 -9.73 -10.35 -16.54
CA ASP A 96 -9.58 -11.35 -17.61
C ASP A 96 -9.69 -12.78 -17.05
N GLN A 97 -10.36 -13.69 -17.78
CA GLN A 97 -10.57 -15.07 -17.34
C GLN A 97 -9.27 -15.86 -17.22
N VAL A 98 -8.18 -15.46 -17.88
CA VAL A 98 -6.87 -16.11 -17.75
C VAL A 98 -6.39 -16.18 -16.30
N TRP A 99 -6.77 -15.19 -15.48
CA TRP A 99 -6.46 -15.13 -14.05
C TRP A 99 -7.25 -16.10 -13.18
N LYS A 100 -8.22 -16.82 -13.76
CA LYS A 100 -9.00 -17.88 -13.11
C LYS A 100 -8.75 -19.22 -13.77
N ASP A 101 -8.73 -19.26 -15.10
CA ASP A 101 -8.66 -20.50 -15.86
C ASP A 101 -7.26 -21.12 -15.81
N SER A 102 -6.20 -20.31 -15.87
CA SER A 102 -4.82 -20.79 -15.84
C SER A 102 -4.34 -20.95 -14.40
N ALA A 103 -4.03 -22.18 -13.99
CA ALA A 103 -3.51 -22.48 -12.65
C ALA A 103 -2.28 -21.63 -12.26
N THR A 104 -1.35 -21.40 -13.20
CA THR A 104 -0.16 -20.58 -12.94
C THR A 104 -0.52 -19.12 -12.64
N TRP A 105 -1.36 -18.51 -13.47
CA TRP A 105 -1.73 -17.10 -13.30
C TRP A 105 -2.67 -16.87 -12.14
N ASP A 106 -3.56 -17.84 -11.88
CA ASP A 106 -4.42 -17.90 -10.71
C ASP A 106 -3.61 -17.90 -9.40
N ILE A 107 -2.59 -18.75 -9.29
CA ILE A 107 -1.67 -18.77 -8.14
C ILE A 107 -0.92 -17.44 -7.98
N VAL A 108 -0.46 -16.82 -9.08
CA VAL A 108 0.21 -15.51 -9.04
C VAL A 108 -0.73 -14.41 -8.54
N LYS A 109 -1.98 -14.40 -9.03
CA LYS A 109 -3.05 -13.51 -8.56
C LYS A 109 -3.29 -13.71 -7.06
N GLU A 110 -3.56 -14.94 -6.61
CA GLU A 110 -3.87 -15.23 -5.20
C GLU A 110 -2.71 -14.87 -4.27
N TRP A 111 -1.46 -15.11 -4.69
CA TRP A 111 -0.29 -14.69 -3.91
C TRP A 111 -0.20 -13.17 -3.76
N TYR A 112 -0.49 -12.43 -4.84
CA TYR A 112 -0.54 -10.97 -4.81
C TYR A 112 -1.67 -10.47 -3.89
N LEU A 113 -2.87 -11.04 -3.99
CA LEU A 113 -4.01 -10.68 -3.16
C LEU A 113 -3.75 -10.97 -1.67
N LEU A 114 -3.17 -12.14 -1.36
CA LEU A 114 -2.72 -12.51 -0.02
C LEU A 114 -1.84 -11.43 0.59
N LEU A 115 -0.77 -11.06 -0.11
CA LEU A 115 0.18 -10.07 0.36
C LEU A 115 -0.49 -8.70 0.54
N THR A 116 -1.24 -8.25 -0.48
CA THR A 116 -1.78 -6.89 -0.51
C THR A 116 -2.90 -6.68 0.52
N HIS A 117 -3.80 -7.64 0.69
CA HIS A 117 -4.84 -7.57 1.71
C HIS A 117 -4.25 -7.60 3.12
N ASN A 118 -3.34 -8.53 3.42
CA ASN A 118 -2.74 -8.64 4.76
C ASN A 118 -1.95 -7.39 5.12
N VAL A 119 -1.22 -6.84 4.16
CA VAL A 119 -0.47 -5.60 4.34
C VAL A 119 -1.41 -4.40 4.55
N GLN A 120 -2.52 -4.34 3.79
CA GLN A 120 -3.51 -3.29 3.95
C GLN A 120 -4.19 -3.36 5.32
N ASP A 121 -4.55 -4.55 5.77
CA ASP A 121 -5.15 -4.80 7.09
C ASP A 121 -4.18 -4.40 8.20
N ALA A 122 -2.91 -4.81 8.12
CA ALA A 122 -1.87 -4.41 9.07
C ALA A 122 -1.73 -2.88 9.20
N LEU A 123 -1.82 -2.14 8.10
CA LEU A 123 -1.78 -0.69 8.15
C LEU A 123 -3.01 -0.07 8.80
N TYR A 124 -4.20 -0.62 8.52
CA TYR A 124 -5.44 -0.14 9.12
C TYR A 124 -5.54 -0.52 10.59
N GLU A 125 -4.97 -1.64 11.01
CA GLU A 125 -5.01 -2.15 12.37
C GLU A 125 -3.85 -1.65 13.23
N THR A 126 -2.86 -0.95 12.65
CA THR A 126 -1.67 -0.46 13.38
C THR A 126 -2.08 0.27 14.68
N PRO A 127 -1.71 -0.27 15.86
CA PRO A 127 -2.08 0.28 17.15
C PRO A 127 -1.51 1.69 17.35
N ALA A 128 -2.18 2.52 18.16
CA ALA A 128 -1.69 3.82 18.63
C ALA A 128 -1.24 4.84 17.56
N LEU A 129 -1.42 4.57 16.26
CA LEU A 129 -1.03 5.46 15.18
C LEU A 129 -2.10 6.55 14.96
N SER A 130 -1.69 7.81 14.87
CA SER A 130 -2.66 8.90 14.65
C SER A 130 -3.37 8.73 13.31
N GLY A 131 -4.63 9.19 13.20
CA GLY A 131 -5.39 9.08 11.97
C GLY A 131 -4.73 9.77 10.76
N LYS A 132 -3.91 10.79 10.99
CA LYS A 132 -3.14 11.48 9.92
C LYS A 132 -1.98 10.60 9.43
N GLU A 133 -1.20 10.03 10.35
CA GLU A 133 -0.08 9.16 10.00
C GLU A 133 -0.57 7.87 9.34
N ARG A 134 -1.64 7.26 9.86
CA ARG A 134 -2.26 6.07 9.27
C ARG A 134 -2.68 6.30 7.81
N ARG A 135 -3.36 7.42 7.53
CA ARG A 135 -3.74 7.77 6.14
C ARG A 135 -2.53 8.00 5.24
N ARG A 136 -1.45 8.63 5.75
CA ARG A 136 -0.23 8.87 4.99
C ARG A 136 0.51 7.57 4.67
N ALA A 137 0.66 6.70 5.66
CA ALA A 137 1.24 5.37 5.49
C ALA A 137 0.41 4.55 4.48
N ALA A 138 -0.91 4.48 4.66
CA ALA A 138 -1.81 3.78 3.74
C ALA A 138 -1.74 4.31 2.30
N PHE A 139 -1.63 5.62 2.12
CA PHE A 139 -1.45 6.22 0.80
C PHE A 139 -0.18 5.72 0.10
N TRP A 140 0.97 5.82 0.76
CA TRP A 140 2.25 5.40 0.19
C TRP A 140 2.31 3.90 -0.07
N TRP A 141 1.76 3.12 0.85
CA TRP A 141 1.76 1.67 0.71
C TRP A 141 0.83 1.20 -0.40
N ARG A 142 -0.36 1.79 -0.54
CA ARG A 142 -1.22 1.51 -1.68
C ARG A 142 -0.54 1.87 -3.00
N LYS A 143 0.19 2.98 -3.06
CA LYS A 143 0.99 3.35 -4.23
C LYS A 143 2.06 2.30 -4.54
N TRP A 144 2.79 1.85 -3.53
CA TRP A 144 3.84 0.83 -3.67
C TRP A 144 3.27 -0.52 -4.11
N LEU A 145 2.23 -1.01 -3.44
CA LEU A 145 1.54 -2.26 -3.78
C LEU A 145 0.93 -2.22 -5.20
N ASN A 146 0.38 -1.08 -5.60
CA ASN A 146 -0.13 -0.90 -6.95
C ASN A 146 1.00 -0.93 -7.98
N ALA A 147 2.16 -0.34 -7.68
CA ALA A 147 3.33 -0.37 -8.57
C ALA A 147 3.92 -1.79 -8.70
N MET A 148 3.84 -2.59 -7.64
CA MET A 148 4.31 -3.99 -7.62
C MET A 148 3.31 -4.98 -8.22
N ALA A 149 2.17 -4.53 -8.73
CA ALA A 149 1.17 -5.43 -9.30
C ALA A 149 1.73 -6.22 -10.51
N PRO A 150 1.44 -7.53 -10.62
CA PRO A 150 1.96 -8.37 -11.70
C PRO A 150 1.50 -7.87 -13.08
N THR A 151 0.35 -7.21 -13.15
CA THR A 151 -0.17 -6.59 -14.37
C THR A 151 0.68 -5.44 -14.91
N ASN A 152 1.58 -4.86 -14.11
CA ASN A 152 2.44 -3.76 -14.55
C ASN A 152 3.68 -4.21 -15.32
N PHE A 153 4.02 -5.51 -15.30
CA PHE A 153 5.21 -6.03 -15.97
C PHE A 153 4.82 -7.04 -17.04
N LEU A 154 5.37 -6.90 -18.24
CA LEU A 154 5.03 -7.74 -19.39
C LEU A 154 5.16 -9.23 -19.07
N LEU A 155 6.27 -9.66 -18.46
CA LEU A 155 6.55 -11.07 -18.17
C LEU A 155 5.63 -11.70 -17.12
N THR A 156 4.89 -10.89 -16.37
CA THR A 156 3.94 -11.34 -15.34
C THR A 156 2.51 -10.96 -15.67
N ASN A 157 2.25 -10.46 -16.89
CA ASN A 157 0.94 -10.07 -17.35
C ASN A 157 0.53 -10.93 -18.57
N PRO A 158 -0.24 -12.01 -18.37
CA PRO A 158 -0.65 -12.90 -19.45
C PRO A 158 -1.43 -12.19 -20.56
N VAL A 159 -2.24 -11.19 -20.20
CA VAL A 159 -3.04 -10.42 -21.16
C VAL A 159 -2.13 -9.58 -22.05
N ALA A 160 -1.13 -8.92 -21.45
CA ALA A 160 -0.14 -8.15 -22.22
C ALA A 160 0.75 -9.06 -23.08
N MET A 161 1.14 -10.23 -22.58
CA MET A 161 1.90 -11.22 -23.36
C MET A 161 1.12 -11.72 -24.56
N ALA A 162 -0.15 -12.08 -24.36
CA ALA A 162 -1.04 -12.50 -25.44
C ALA A 162 -1.20 -11.38 -26.47
N LYS A 163 -1.42 -10.14 -26.01
CA LYS A 163 -1.58 -9.00 -26.91
C LYS A 163 -0.32 -8.68 -27.72
N ALA A 164 0.85 -8.78 -27.09
CA ALA A 164 2.13 -8.62 -27.77
C ALA A 164 2.33 -9.70 -28.83
N ALA A 165 1.99 -10.95 -28.53
CA ALA A 165 2.07 -12.05 -29.51
C ALA A 165 1.12 -11.84 -30.69
N GLU A 166 -0.14 -11.46 -30.43
CA GLU A 166 -1.15 -11.18 -31.47
C GLU A 166 -0.73 -10.05 -32.42
N THR A 167 -0.04 -9.05 -31.89
CA THR A 167 0.35 -7.85 -32.63
C THR A 167 1.78 -7.92 -33.17
N ASN A 168 2.45 -9.08 -33.07
CA ASN A 168 3.87 -9.24 -33.40
C ASN A 168 4.76 -8.17 -32.73
N GLY A 169 4.39 -7.72 -31.52
CA GLY A 169 5.10 -6.74 -30.73
C GLY A 169 4.67 -5.28 -30.93
N GLU A 170 3.75 -4.96 -31.85
CA GLU A 170 3.31 -3.57 -32.08
C GLU A 170 2.58 -2.95 -30.86
N SER A 171 2.04 -3.76 -29.94
CA SER A 171 1.42 -3.25 -28.72
C SER A 171 2.41 -2.75 -27.65
N LEU A 172 3.72 -2.86 -27.88
CA LEU A 172 4.77 -2.55 -26.89
C LEU A 172 5.55 -1.26 -27.20
N VAL A 173 5.29 -0.63 -28.35
CA VAL A 173 5.98 0.57 -28.86
C VAL A 173 5.16 1.85 -28.67
#